data_AF-A0A3C0UNA0-F1
#
_entry.id   AF-A0A3C0UNA0-F1
#
_cell.length_a   1.000
_cell.length_b   1.000
_cell.length_c   1.000
_cell.angle_alpha   90.00
_cell.angle_beta   90.00
_cell.angle_gamma   90.00
#
_symmetry.space_group_name_H-M   'P 1'
#
loop_
_entity.id
_entity.type
_entity.pdbx_description
1 polymer ?
#
loop_
_entity_poly.entity_id
_entity_poly.type
_entity_poly.pdbx_seq_one_letter_code
_entity_poly.pdbx_strand_id
1 'polypeptide(L)'
;MKPITSEQMTRLQGHYQQKYGIRLDETVTSILCEIEQMGIKNNNTIQSVTESIKERAKVIRFENNRQAFWYALGKFGIPGISLPLLIIFGWIYFTNLTQYQTILRLIDQYPAYKQYAQLMKTAQTTTTPQGTFMVLKPTEKTKMVVGVHCFYHADKRLIYVPITVNEAF
;
A
#
# COMPACT_ATOMS: atom_id res chain seq x y z
N MET A 1 -52.54 9.39 -22.86
CA MET A 1 -52.41 9.02 -24.28
C MET A 1 -52.62 10.28 -25.10
N LYS A 2 -51.71 10.62 -26.03
CA LYS A 2 -51.95 11.74 -26.95
C LYS A 2 -53.03 11.29 -27.94
N PRO A 3 -54.10 12.06 -28.16
CA PRO A 3 -55.10 11.69 -29.15
C PRO A 3 -54.47 11.63 -30.53
N ILE A 4 -54.80 10.60 -31.31
CA ILE A 4 -54.39 10.48 -32.72
C ILE A 4 -55.04 11.63 -33.49
N THR A 5 -54.24 12.44 -34.17
CA THR A 5 -54.76 13.58 -34.93
C THR A 5 -55.44 13.08 -36.21
N SER A 6 -56.61 13.63 -36.56
CA SER A 6 -57.36 13.28 -37.78
C SER A 6 -56.53 13.38 -39.06
N GLU A 7 -55.58 14.31 -39.09
CA GLU A 7 -54.61 14.49 -40.17
C GLU A 7 -53.69 13.26 -40.35
N GLN A 8 -53.21 12.65 -39.26
CA GLN A 8 -52.36 11.46 -39.31
C GLN A 8 -53.11 10.26 -39.86
N MET A 9 -54.38 10.12 -39.45
CA MET A 9 -55.26 9.04 -39.91
C MET A 9 -55.57 9.17 -41.41
N THR A 10 -55.87 10.38 -41.86
CA THR A 10 -56.13 10.69 -43.29
C THR A 10 -54.88 10.46 -44.14
N ARG A 11 -53.70 10.84 -43.64
CA ARG A 11 -52.42 10.62 -44.32
C ARG A 11 -52.10 9.14 -44.47
N LEU A 12 -52.33 8.34 -43.43
CA LEU A 12 -52.12 6.89 -43.47
C LEU A 12 -53.08 6.21 -44.45
N GLN A 13 -54.38 6.51 -44.37
CA GLN A 13 -55.36 5.98 -45.31
C GLN A 13 -54.99 6.33 -46.76
N GLY A 14 -54.63 7.59 -47.03
CA GLY A 14 -54.21 8.02 -48.36
C GLY A 14 -52.96 7.28 -48.87
N HIS A 15 -51.94 7.13 -48.02
CA HIS A 15 -50.71 6.43 -48.38
C HIS A 15 -50.94 4.95 -48.69
N TYR A 16 -51.72 4.23 -47.87
CA TYR A 16 -52.00 2.81 -48.11
C TYR A 16 -52.96 2.60 -49.28
N GLN A 17 -53.91 3.50 -49.50
CA GLN A 17 -54.77 3.45 -50.67
C GLN A 17 -53.98 3.72 -51.97
N GLN A 18 -53.01 4.62 -51.94
CA GLN A 18 -52.13 4.86 -53.08
C GLN A 18 -51.17 3.69 -53.35
N LYS A 19 -50.61 3.09 -52.29
CA LYS A 19 -49.58 2.04 -52.42
C LYS A 19 -50.15 0.65 -52.72
N TYR A 20 -51.31 0.34 -52.16
CA TYR A 20 -51.91 -1.00 -52.23
C TYR A 20 -53.32 -1.02 -52.84
N GLY A 21 -53.90 0.14 -53.16
CA GLY A 21 -55.27 0.23 -53.69
C GLY A 21 -56.36 -0.08 -52.66
N ILE A 22 -56.00 -0.26 -51.38
CA ILE A 22 -56.91 -0.69 -50.33
C ILE A 22 -57.31 0.51 -49.46
N ARG A 23 -58.61 0.69 -49.26
CA ARG A 23 -59.14 1.67 -48.30
C ARG A 23 -59.17 1.03 -46.92
N LEU A 24 -58.36 1.55 -46.00
CA LEU A 24 -58.30 1.06 -44.63
C LEU A 24 -59.49 1.57 -43.82
N ASP A 25 -60.08 0.68 -43.03
CA ASP A 25 -61.06 1.06 -42.01
C ASP A 25 -60.41 1.93 -40.92
N GLU A 26 -61.21 2.76 -40.26
CA GLU A 26 -60.75 3.70 -39.23
C GLU A 26 -60.08 2.97 -38.06
N THR A 27 -60.62 1.80 -37.67
CA THR A 27 -60.07 0.94 -36.61
C THR A 27 -58.68 0.39 -36.98
N VAL A 28 -58.49 -0.03 -38.23
CA VAL A 28 -57.21 -0.57 -38.69
C VAL A 28 -56.18 0.55 -38.81
N THR A 29 -56.62 1.72 -39.25
CA THR A 29 -55.77 2.91 -39.39
C THR A 29 -55.27 3.40 -38.04
N SER A 30 -56.11 3.39 -37.00
CA SER A 30 -55.71 3.80 -35.65
C SER A 30 -54.67 2.87 -35.04
N ILE A 31 -54.84 1.54 -35.22
CA ILE A 31 -53.85 0.53 -34.79
C ILE A 31 -52.51 0.73 -35.49
N LEU A 32 -52.51 0.93 -36.81
CA LEU A 32 -51.30 1.18 -37.59
C LEU A 32 -50.59 2.46 -37.13
N CYS A 33 -51.35 3.51 -36.82
CA CYS A 33 -50.81 4.76 -36.31
C CYS A 33 -50.16 4.57 -34.92
N GLU A 34 -50.79 3.77 -34.05
CA GLU A 34 -50.23 3.44 -32.74
C GLU A 34 -48.93 2.62 -32.85
N ILE A 35 -48.88 1.65 -33.77
CA ILE A 35 -47.67 0.87 -34.06
C ILE A 35 -46.55 1.77 -34.57
N GLU A 36 -46.85 2.71 -35.48
CA GLU A 36 -45.86 3.67 -36.00
C GLU A 36 -45.34 4.58 -34.89
N GLN A 37 -46.22 5.10 -34.02
CA GLN A 37 -45.83 5.91 -32.87
C GLN A 37 -45.00 5.12 -31.87
N MET A 38 -45.35 3.86 -31.59
CA MET A 38 -44.55 2.98 -30.74
C MET A 38 -43.17 2.70 -31.35
N GLY A 39 -43.10 2.47 -32.66
CA GLY A 39 -41.84 2.27 -33.39
C GLY A 39 -40.93 3.49 -33.32
N ILE A 40 -41.47 4.69 -33.56
CA ILE A 40 -40.73 5.96 -33.45
C ILE A 40 -40.24 6.17 -32.02
N LYS A 41 -41.12 5.96 -31.02
CA LYS A 41 -40.75 6.08 -29.61
C LYS A 41 -39.64 5.11 -29.22
N ASN A 42 -39.72 3.86 -29.67
CA ASN A 42 -38.70 2.85 -29.40
C ASN A 42 -37.37 3.22 -30.07
N ASN A 43 -37.39 3.66 -31.33
CA ASN A 43 -36.19 4.09 -32.04
C ASN A 43 -35.52 5.30 -31.36
N ASN A 44 -36.30 6.29 -30.95
CA ASN A 44 -35.80 7.44 -30.19
C ASN A 44 -35.21 7.04 -28.84
N THR A 45 -35.78 6.03 -28.18
CA THR A 45 -35.27 5.50 -26.91
C THR A 45 -33.97 4.72 -27.12
N ILE A 46 -33.89 3.91 -28.17
CA ILE A 46 -32.66 3.20 -28.54
C ILE A 46 -31.56 4.20 -28.89
N GLN A 47 -31.88 5.25 -29.63
CA GLN A 47 -30.94 6.27 -30.03
C GLN A 47 -30.42 7.07 -28.82
N SER A 48 -31.29 7.48 -27.90
CA SER A 48 -30.87 8.19 -26.69
C SER A 48 -30.02 7.32 -25.77
N VAL A 49 -30.35 6.02 -25.65
CA VAL A 49 -29.51 5.06 -24.93
C VAL A 49 -28.16 4.88 -25.62
N THR A 50 -28.14 4.77 -26.95
CA THR A 50 -26.90 4.62 -27.72
C THR A 50 -26.00 5.84 -27.60
N GLU A 51 -26.56 7.04 -27.66
CA GLU A 51 -25.83 8.29 -27.44
C GLU A 51 -25.28 8.37 -26.01
N SER A 52 -26.08 8.00 -25.00
CA SER A 52 -25.61 7.96 -23.62
C SER A 52 -24.49 6.95 -23.37
N ILE A 53 -24.52 5.80 -24.06
CA ILE A 53 -23.46 4.80 -24.03
C ILE A 53 -22.22 5.35 -24.73
N LYS A 54 -22.36 6.03 -25.87
CA LYS A 54 -21.24 6.61 -26.61
C LYS A 54 -20.53 7.71 -25.81
N GLU A 55 -21.27 8.51 -25.05
CA GLU A 55 -20.69 9.54 -24.18
C GLU A 55 -20.02 8.96 -22.93
N ARG A 56 -20.60 7.94 -22.30
CA ARG A 56 -20.07 7.33 -21.07
C ARG A 56 -18.97 6.31 -21.34
N ALA A 57 -19.07 5.57 -22.43
CA ALA A 57 -18.06 4.64 -22.89
C ALA A 57 -17.06 5.38 -23.78
N LYS A 58 -16.23 6.23 -23.18
CA LYS A 58 -14.91 6.53 -23.77
C LYS A 58 -14.09 5.24 -23.74
N VAL A 59 -14.32 4.36 -24.71
CA VAL A 59 -13.51 3.17 -24.94
C VAL A 59 -12.16 3.67 -25.41
N ILE A 60 -11.20 3.74 -24.49
CA ILE A 60 -9.83 4.09 -24.82
C ILE A 60 -9.25 2.87 -25.53
N ARG A 61 -9.19 2.95 -26.86
CA ARG A 61 -8.64 1.88 -27.68
C ARG A 61 -7.13 2.12 -27.76
N PHE A 62 -6.36 1.23 -27.13
CA PHE A 62 -4.91 1.28 -27.20
C PHE A 62 -4.43 0.50 -28.43
N GLU A 63 -3.54 1.11 -29.20
CA GLU A 63 -2.97 0.49 -30.40
C GLU A 63 -1.91 -0.57 -30.05
N ASN A 64 -1.31 -0.47 -28.87
CA ASN A 64 -0.24 -1.34 -28.40
C ASN A 64 -0.41 -1.69 -26.92
N ASN A 65 -0.15 -2.95 -26.56
CA ASN A 65 -0.17 -3.44 -25.17
C ASN A 65 0.69 -2.60 -24.23
N ARG A 66 1.81 -2.06 -24.74
CA ARG A 66 2.70 -1.20 -23.93
C ARG A 66 2.03 0.11 -23.53
N GLN A 67 1.23 0.71 -24.41
CA GLN A 67 0.47 1.93 -24.09
C GLN A 67 -0.64 1.66 -23.08
N ALA A 68 -1.32 0.52 -23.20
CA ALA A 68 -2.34 0.10 -22.22
C ALA A 68 -1.72 -0.09 -20.82
N PHE A 69 -0.54 -0.70 -20.75
CA PHE A 69 0.20 -0.87 -19.49
C PHE A 69 0.57 0.46 -18.85
N TRP A 70 1.20 1.38 -19.60
CA TRP A 70 1.57 2.70 -19.07
C TRP A 70 0.35 3.54 -18.67
N TYR A 71 -0.74 3.46 -19.42
CA TYR A 71 -1.99 4.13 -19.06
C TYR A 71 -2.57 3.57 -17.76
N ALA A 72 -2.62 2.24 -17.61
CA ALA A 72 -3.08 1.59 -16.40
C ALA A 72 -2.16 1.91 -15.21
N LEU A 73 -0.85 1.91 -15.42
CA LEU A 73 0.13 2.28 -14.41
C LEU A 73 0.01 3.77 -14.00
N GLY A 74 -0.25 4.68 -14.94
CA GLY A 74 -0.50 6.09 -14.62
C GLY A 74 -1.80 6.30 -13.85
N LYS A 75 -2.87 5.61 -14.25
CA LYS A 75 -4.21 5.75 -13.66
C LYS A 75 -4.34 5.08 -12.30
N PHE A 76 -3.70 3.93 -12.10
CA PHE A 76 -3.85 3.10 -10.90
C PHE A 76 -2.53 2.85 -10.15
N GLY A 77 -1.38 3.20 -10.71
CA GLY A 77 -0.08 2.94 -10.09
C GLY A 77 0.19 3.81 -8.87
N ILE A 78 -0.24 5.08 -8.84
CA ILE A 78 -0.07 5.94 -7.65
C ILE A 78 -0.79 5.35 -6.43
N PRO A 79 -2.11 5.02 -6.49
CA PRO A 79 -2.76 4.35 -5.37
C PRO A 79 -2.21 2.94 -5.13
N GLY A 80 -1.85 2.19 -6.18
CA GLY A 80 -1.32 0.82 -6.07
C GLY A 80 0.04 0.73 -5.39
N ILE A 81 0.90 1.75 -5.53
CA ILE A 81 2.25 1.78 -4.95
C ILE A 81 2.26 2.44 -3.56
N SER A 82 1.26 3.26 -3.23
CA SER A 82 1.18 3.92 -1.93
C SER A 82 1.05 2.95 -0.74
N LEU A 83 0.26 1.89 -0.92
CA LEU A 83 0.01 0.88 0.12
C LEU A 83 1.26 0.05 0.49
N PRO A 84 2.00 -0.55 -0.47
CA PRO A 84 3.22 -1.29 -0.13
C PRO A 84 4.31 -0.38 0.45
N LEU A 85 4.43 0.88 -0.02
CA LEU A 85 5.38 1.83 0.57
C LEU A 85 5.04 2.12 2.03
N LEU A 86 3.77 2.37 2.36
CA LEU A 86 3.34 2.58 3.75
C LEU A 86 3.67 1.39 4.65
N ILE A 87 3.48 0.16 4.15
CA ILE A 87 3.80 -1.06 4.89
C ILE A 87 5.31 -1.15 5.16
N ILE A 88 6.15 -0.89 4.14
CA ILE A 88 7.60 -0.93 4.27
C ILE A 88 8.09 0.13 5.28
N PHE A 89 7.63 1.38 5.14
CA PHE A 89 8.02 2.45 6.06
C PHE A 89 7.52 2.18 7.48
N GLY A 90 6.30 1.67 7.64
CA GLY A 90 5.74 1.28 8.94
C GLY A 90 6.57 0.18 9.60
N TRP A 91 6.99 -0.83 8.85
CA TRP A 91 7.81 -1.92 9.39
C TRP A 91 9.21 -1.46 9.82
N ILE A 92 9.86 -0.63 9.01
CA ILE A 92 11.16 -0.03 9.36
C ILE A 92 11.03 0.83 10.61
N TYR A 93 10.01 1.68 10.68
CA TYR A 93 9.75 2.54 11.84
C TYR A 93 9.55 1.72 13.11
N PHE A 94 8.68 0.70 13.07
CA PHE A 94 8.38 -0.13 14.22
C PHE A 94 9.59 -0.94 14.70
N THR A 95 10.36 -1.51 13.77
CA THR A 95 11.58 -2.28 14.09
C THR A 95 12.65 -1.41 14.75
N ASN A 96 12.86 -0.18 14.27
CA ASN A 96 13.83 0.72 14.89
C ASN A 96 13.37 1.17 16.28
N LEU A 97 12.06 1.38 16.47
CA LEU A 97 11.50 1.81 17.75
C LEU A 97 11.65 0.73 18.83
N THR A 98 11.43 -0.54 18.50
CA THR A 98 11.61 -1.65 19.44
C THR A 98 13.08 -1.84 19.81
N GLN A 99 13.99 -1.72 18.85
CA GLN A 99 15.43 -1.77 19.13
C GLN A 99 15.87 -0.61 20.03
N TYR A 100 15.41 0.60 19.75
CA TYR A 100 15.72 1.78 20.56
C TYR A 100 15.21 1.66 21.99
N GLN A 101 13.97 1.21 22.18
CA GLN A 101 13.41 0.96 23.52
C GLN A 101 14.17 -0.13 24.28
N THR A 102 14.64 -1.16 23.58
CA THR A 102 15.44 -2.23 24.18
C THR A 102 16.79 -1.70 24.67
N ILE A 103 17.48 -0.90 23.85
CA ILE A 103 18.75 -0.26 24.22
C ILE A 103 18.56 0.69 25.41
N LEU A 104 17.50 1.49 25.41
CA LEU A 104 17.19 2.39 26.53
C LEU A 104 16.94 1.62 27.83
N ARG A 105 16.21 0.51 27.79
CA ARG A 105 16.01 -0.35 28.97
C ARG A 105 17.32 -0.92 29.49
N LEU A 106 18.21 -1.36 28.61
CA LEU A 106 19.55 -1.83 29.03
C LEU A 106 20.36 -0.71 29.68
N ILE A 107 20.32 0.51 29.14
CA ILE A 107 21.06 1.65 29.70
C ILE A 107 20.48 2.04 31.08
N ASP A 108 19.17 2.01 31.24
CA ASP A 108 18.49 2.34 32.50
C ASP A 108 18.80 1.31 33.62
N GLN A 109 18.87 0.03 33.26
CA GLN A 109 19.21 -1.05 34.20
C GLN A 109 20.66 -0.96 34.71
N TYR A 110 21.56 -0.29 33.99
CA TYR A 110 22.96 -0.13 34.35
C TYR A 110 23.35 1.35 34.42
N PRO A 111 23.08 2.06 35.53
CA PRO A 111 23.32 3.50 35.65
C PRO A 111 24.80 3.90 35.49
N ALA A 112 25.74 2.96 35.69
CA ALA A 112 27.16 3.15 35.47
C ALA A 112 27.63 2.87 34.01
N TYR A 113 26.73 2.51 33.10
CA TYR A 113 27.06 2.08 31.73
C TYR A 113 27.93 3.10 30.98
N LYS A 114 27.69 4.41 31.15
CA LYS A 114 28.51 5.46 30.49
C LYS A 114 29.99 5.42 30.90
N GLN A 115 30.29 5.06 32.16
CA GLN A 115 31.65 4.94 32.68
C GLN A 115 32.29 3.62 32.21
N TYR A 116 31.52 2.53 32.19
CA TYR A 116 31.97 1.24 31.67
C TYR A 116 32.14 1.22 30.14
N ALA A 117 31.37 1.99 29.38
CA ALA A 117 31.45 2.04 27.92
C ALA A 117 32.80 2.58 27.43
N GLN A 118 33.40 3.54 28.15
CA GLN A 118 34.74 4.02 27.85
C GLN A 118 35.81 2.96 28.16
N LEU A 119 35.64 2.25 29.27
CA LEU A 119 36.52 1.14 29.65
C LEU A 119 36.41 0.00 28.64
N MET A 120 35.21 -0.39 28.20
CA MET A 120 35.00 -1.43 27.19
C MET A 120 35.61 -1.08 25.83
N LYS A 121 35.58 0.20 25.41
CA LYS A 121 36.20 0.65 24.14
C LYS A 121 37.73 0.62 24.16
N THR A 122 38.35 0.71 25.33
CA THR A 122 39.81 0.75 25.50
C THR A 122 40.39 -0.54 26.09
N ALA A 123 39.53 -1.48 26.46
CA ALA A 123 39.91 -2.76 27.04
C ALA A 123 40.64 -3.65 26.04
N GLN A 124 41.80 -4.18 26.45
CA GLN A 124 42.37 -5.36 25.81
C GLN A 124 41.83 -6.59 26.55
N THR A 125 41.11 -7.46 25.83
CA THR A 125 40.63 -8.73 26.37
C THR A 125 41.65 -9.82 26.08
N THR A 126 41.99 -10.62 27.08
CA THR A 126 42.84 -11.81 26.91
C THR A 126 42.05 -13.04 27.32
N THR A 127 41.97 -14.02 26.42
CA THR A 127 41.31 -15.31 26.69
C THR A 127 42.34 -16.29 27.24
N THR A 128 42.11 -16.78 28.45
CA THR A 128 42.87 -17.87 29.08
C THR A 128 41.97 -19.10 29.22
N PRO A 129 42.53 -20.31 29.50
CA PRO A 129 41.73 -21.53 29.66
C PRO A 129 40.63 -21.45 30.74
N GLN A 130 40.75 -20.49 31.67
CA GLN A 130 39.83 -20.27 32.79
C GLN A 130 38.72 -19.24 32.48
N GLY A 131 38.72 -18.62 31.30
CA GLY A 131 37.70 -17.64 30.89
C GLY A 131 38.27 -16.42 30.18
N THR A 132 37.39 -15.46 29.88
CA THR A 132 37.76 -14.21 29.20
C THR A 132 37.90 -13.10 30.24
N PHE A 133 39.10 -12.52 30.31
CA PHE A 133 39.43 -11.49 31.29
C PHE A 133 39.73 -10.15 30.60
N MET A 134 39.29 -9.08 31.25
CA MET A 134 39.60 -7.71 30.87
C MET A 134 40.92 -7.29 31.50
N VAL A 135 41.90 -6.90 30.68
CA VAL A 135 43.19 -6.41 31.16
C VAL A 135 43.12 -4.90 31.33
N LEU A 136 43.18 -4.44 32.59
CA LEU A 136 43.24 -3.03 32.93
C LEU A 136 44.66 -2.68 33.41
N LYS A 137 45.23 -1.58 32.88
CA LYS A 137 46.47 -0.99 33.39
C LYS A 137 46.13 -0.04 34.56
N PRO A 138 46.68 -0.25 35.76
CA PRO A 138 46.47 0.65 36.88
C PRO A 138 47.18 1.99 36.63
N THR A 139 46.47 3.10 36.86
CA THR A 139 47.03 4.45 36.86
C THR A 139 47.58 4.78 38.24
N GLU A 140 48.81 5.28 38.31
CA GLU A 140 49.60 5.46 39.54
C GLU A 140 49.04 6.47 40.57
N LYS A 141 47.92 7.15 40.30
CA LYS A 141 47.50 8.35 41.08
C LYS A 141 46.33 8.20 42.04
N THR A 142 45.69 7.03 42.18
CA THR A 142 44.55 6.93 43.10
C THR A 142 44.35 5.53 43.66
N LYS A 143 44.08 5.43 44.97
CA LYS A 143 43.70 4.17 45.65
C LYS A 143 42.43 3.63 45.01
N MET A 144 42.59 2.61 44.16
CA MET A 144 41.51 1.94 43.48
C MET A 144 40.92 0.88 44.41
N VAL A 145 39.65 1.02 44.82
CA VAL A 145 38.91 -0.05 45.49
C VAL A 145 38.35 -0.94 44.39
N VAL A 146 38.98 -2.09 44.19
CA VAL A 146 38.62 -3.05 43.15
C VAL A 146 37.60 -4.04 43.73
N GLY A 147 36.58 -4.37 42.93
CA GLY A 147 35.50 -5.28 43.31
C GLY A 147 35.95 -6.70 43.67
N VAL A 148 35.01 -7.45 44.26
CA VAL A 148 35.19 -8.62 45.14
C VAL A 148 36.04 -9.79 44.58
N HIS A 149 36.27 -9.88 43.26
CA HIS A 149 37.14 -10.90 42.67
C HIS A 149 37.97 -10.33 41.51
N CYS A 150 39.23 -10.00 41.76
CA CYS A 150 40.19 -9.59 40.73
C CYS A 150 41.56 -10.22 41.00
N PHE A 151 42.22 -10.69 39.95
CA PHE A 151 43.59 -11.22 40.04
C PHE A 151 44.59 -10.10 39.72
N TYR A 152 45.41 -9.76 40.70
CA TYR A 152 46.48 -8.77 40.54
C TYR A 152 47.82 -9.46 40.25
N HIS A 153 48.37 -9.24 39.06
CA HIS A 153 49.72 -9.68 38.74
C HIS A 153 50.72 -8.56 39.06
N ALA A 154 51.43 -8.71 40.17
CA ALA A 154 52.41 -7.74 40.68
C ALA A 154 53.59 -7.51 39.71
N ASP A 155 53.99 -8.55 38.98
CA ASP A 155 55.18 -8.54 38.12
C ASP A 155 55.02 -7.67 36.85
N LYS A 156 53.78 -7.54 36.36
CA LYS A 156 53.46 -6.75 35.15
C LYS A 156 52.59 -5.52 35.42
N ARG A 157 52.22 -5.29 36.69
CA ARG A 157 51.24 -4.27 37.12
C ARG A 157 49.96 -4.34 36.28
N LEU A 158 49.32 -5.51 36.20
CA LEU A 158 48.06 -5.70 35.45
C LEU A 158 46.96 -6.21 36.37
N ILE A 159 45.73 -5.70 36.16
CA ILE A 159 44.53 -6.12 36.87
C ILE A 159 43.64 -6.88 35.89
N TYR A 160 43.29 -8.12 36.23
CA TYR A 160 42.37 -8.95 35.47
C TYR A 160 41.00 -8.92 36.13
N VAL A 161 40.01 -8.38 35.42
CA VAL A 161 38.61 -8.37 35.84
C VAL A 161 37.85 -9.43 35.04
N PRO A 162 37.20 -10.41 35.68
CA PRO A 162 36.45 -11.44 34.98
C PRO A 162 35.20 -10.84 34.32
N ILE A 163 35.03 -11.08 33.02
CA ILE A 163 33.81 -10.70 32.27
C ILE A 163 32.88 -11.91 32.17
N THR A 164 33.44 -13.09 31.96
CA THR A 164 32.74 -14.38 32.02
C THR A 164 33.64 -15.41 32.69
N VAL A 165 33.18 -15.95 33.81
CA VAL A 165 33.81 -17.11 34.44
C VAL A 165 33.22 -18.34 33.78
N ASN A 166 34.06 -19.19 33.19
CA ASN A 166 33.58 -20.50 32.76
C ASN A 166 33.50 -21.33 34.04
N GLU A 167 32.29 -21.56 34.55
CA GLU A 167 32.08 -22.47 35.68
C GLU A 167 32.38 -23.89 35.22
N ALA A 168 33.67 -24.24 35.27
CA ALA A 168 34.15 -25.60 35.23
C ALA A 168 35.20 -25.73 36.34
N PHE A 169 34.69 -26.19 37.49
CA PHE A 169 35.36 -26.64 38.71
C PHE A 169 35.74 -25.58 39.76
#